data_AF-A0A0W0FQF2-F1
#
_entry.id   AF-A0A0W0FQF2-F1
#
_cell.length_a   1.000
_cell.length_b   1.000
_cell.length_c   1.000
_cell.angle_alpha   90.00
_cell.angle_beta   90.00
_cell.angle_gamma   90.00
#
_symmetry.space_group_name_H-M   'P 1'
#
loop_
_entity.id
_entity.type
_entity.pdbx_description
1 polymer ?
#
loop_
_entity_poly.entity_id
_entity_poly.type
_entity_poly.pdbx_seq_one_letter_code
_entity_poly.pdbx_strand_id
1 'polypeptide(L)'
;MLIRLWGSAEERKRELLRNFMVLVQAIEIASLRQITQTDIAEYEQLIGIYLHGLLDLFKGASVHSTHHALLHVGEFMEEMGPNHCRNASAQERYILFMQEQNVNMKFGELESTQMHSCNETANLYGLMDSDKDLRATVPNQVKSLCAITSKDDRGTKKANLIDCNNTAALGAAELRFIPNSEMAEIELIVQNRFKGIKELVRIDIQSYFLKQMAIRGVTYTIRS
;
A
#
# COMPACT_ATOMS: atom_id res chain seq x y z
N MET A 1 -10.13 9.16 -27.32
CA MET A 1 -10.44 10.35 -26.51
C MET A 1 -11.73 10.98 -27.03
N LEU A 2 -12.78 11.06 -26.18
CA LEU A 2 -14.13 11.48 -26.58
C LEU A 2 -14.16 12.88 -27.24
N ILE A 3 -13.35 13.82 -26.75
CA ILE A 3 -13.28 15.20 -27.26
C ILE A 3 -12.95 15.26 -28.76
N ARG A 4 -11.99 14.45 -29.22
CA ARG A 4 -11.62 14.40 -30.64
C ARG A 4 -12.73 13.81 -31.51
N LEU A 5 -13.49 12.85 -30.97
CA LEU A 5 -14.52 12.15 -31.72
C LEU A 5 -15.83 12.96 -31.78
N TRP A 6 -16.18 13.66 -30.69
CA TRP A 6 -17.48 14.32 -30.53
C TRP A 6 -17.42 15.84 -30.58
N GLY A 7 -16.22 16.46 -30.59
CA GLY A 7 -16.06 17.90 -30.65
C GLY A 7 -16.59 18.53 -31.95
N SER A 8 -16.50 17.81 -33.08
CA SER A 8 -17.05 18.22 -34.38
C SER A 8 -18.29 17.43 -34.79
N ALA A 9 -18.87 16.65 -33.87
CA ALA A 9 -20.00 15.79 -34.18
C ALA A 9 -21.34 16.54 -34.13
N GLU A 10 -22.41 15.80 -34.44
CA GLU A 10 -23.79 16.22 -34.34
C GLU A 10 -24.13 16.83 -32.96
N GLU A 11 -25.09 17.75 -32.95
CA GLU A 11 -25.46 18.58 -31.79
C GLU A 11 -25.61 17.78 -30.49
N ARG A 12 -26.39 16.70 -30.52
CA ARG A 12 -26.61 15.85 -29.35
C ARG A 12 -25.31 15.28 -28.75
N LYS A 13 -24.35 14.86 -29.59
CA LYS A 13 -23.06 14.32 -29.11
C LYS A 13 -22.21 15.40 -28.47
N ARG A 14 -22.29 16.64 -28.95
CA ARG A 14 -21.62 17.79 -28.34
C ARG A 14 -22.25 18.14 -26.99
N GLU A 15 -23.57 18.05 -26.85
CA GLU A 15 -24.24 18.28 -25.57
C GLU A 15 -23.90 17.18 -24.54
N LEU A 16 -23.89 15.92 -24.97
CA LEU A 16 -23.43 14.80 -24.13
C LEU A 16 -21.99 15.02 -23.66
N LEU A 17 -21.10 15.43 -24.59
CA LEU A 17 -19.72 15.76 -24.25
C LEU A 17 -19.66 16.94 -23.27
N ARG A 18 -20.44 18.01 -23.49
CA ARG A 18 -20.47 19.16 -22.59
C ARG A 18 -20.91 18.75 -21.19
N ASN A 19 -21.99 17.98 -21.06
CA ASN A 19 -22.46 17.49 -19.76
C ASN A 19 -21.41 16.61 -19.07
N PHE A 20 -20.74 15.74 -19.83
CA PHE A 20 -19.63 14.95 -19.31
C PHE A 20 -18.45 15.81 -18.82
N MET A 21 -18.10 16.88 -19.54
CA MET A 21 -17.03 17.78 -19.12
C MET A 21 -17.38 18.54 -17.83
N VAL A 22 -18.65 18.87 -17.59
CA VAL A 22 -19.10 19.43 -16.30
C VAL A 22 -18.85 18.43 -15.16
N LEU A 23 -19.17 17.15 -15.38
CA LEU A 23 -18.87 16.10 -14.40
C LEU A 23 -17.37 15.96 -14.14
N VAL A 24 -16.54 16.01 -15.18
CA VAL A 24 -15.07 15.95 -15.03
C VAL A 24 -14.56 17.08 -14.15
N GLN A 25 -15.04 18.32 -14.37
CA GLN A 25 -14.65 19.47 -13.54
C GLN A 25 -15.05 19.26 -12.07
N ALA A 26 -16.27 18.76 -11.80
CA ALA A 26 -16.69 18.44 -10.44
C ALA A 26 -15.78 17.37 -9.79
N ILE A 27 -15.42 16.33 -10.54
CA ILE A 27 -14.52 15.27 -10.05
C ILE A 27 -13.11 15.81 -9.77
N GLU A 28 -12.61 16.74 -10.59
CA GLU A 28 -11.31 17.39 -10.36
C GLU A 28 -11.30 18.13 -9.02
N ILE A 29 -12.35 18.90 -8.72
CA ILE A 29 -12.53 19.58 -7.43
C ILE A 29 -12.59 18.56 -6.29
N ALA A 30 -13.42 17.53 -6.42
CA ALA A 30 -13.53 16.48 -5.40
C ALA A 30 -12.21 15.71 -5.19
N SER A 31 -11.29 15.74 -6.15
CA SER A 31 -9.99 15.06 -6.10
C SER A 31 -8.86 15.94 -5.56
N LEU A 32 -9.12 17.21 -5.25
CA LEU A 32 -8.13 18.10 -4.66
C LEU A 32 -7.64 17.56 -3.31
N ARG A 33 -6.39 17.90 -2.96
CA ARG A 33 -5.78 17.53 -1.67
C ARG A 33 -6.10 18.53 -0.56
N GLN A 34 -6.53 19.72 -0.94
CA GLN A 34 -6.96 20.80 -0.07
C GLN A 34 -8.21 21.38 -0.70
N ILE A 35 -9.21 21.65 0.11
CA ILE A 35 -10.50 22.20 -0.31
C ILE A 35 -10.83 23.40 0.56
N THR A 36 -11.51 24.36 -0.03
CA THR A 36 -12.08 25.53 0.63
C THR A 36 -13.60 25.51 0.50
N GLN A 37 -14.31 26.36 1.24
CA GLN A 37 -15.77 26.45 1.12
C GLN A 37 -16.21 26.85 -0.30
N THR A 38 -15.40 27.68 -0.98
CA THR A 38 -15.65 28.08 -2.36
C THR A 38 -15.59 26.87 -3.31
N ASP A 39 -14.60 25.99 -3.11
CA ASP A 39 -14.46 24.78 -3.91
C ASP A 39 -15.67 23.84 -3.71
N ILE A 40 -16.16 23.70 -2.47
CA ILE A 40 -17.35 22.90 -2.16
C ILE A 40 -18.59 23.47 -2.85
N ALA A 41 -18.80 24.79 -2.78
CA ALA A 41 -19.94 25.44 -3.45
C ALA A 41 -19.86 25.29 -4.98
N GLU A 42 -18.65 25.40 -5.56
CA GLU A 42 -18.43 25.18 -6.99
C GLU A 42 -18.72 23.73 -7.39
N TYR A 43 -18.29 22.75 -6.58
CA TYR A 43 -18.62 21.34 -6.77
C TYR A 43 -20.14 21.11 -6.82
N GLU A 44 -20.88 21.61 -5.82
CA GLU A 44 -22.33 21.44 -5.72
C GLU A 44 -23.05 22.06 -6.92
N GLN A 45 -22.61 23.25 -7.35
CA GLN A 45 -23.14 23.89 -8.54
C GLN A 45 -22.90 23.04 -9.80
N LEU A 46 -21.68 22.53 -10.00
CA LEU A 46 -21.33 21.70 -11.16
C LEU A 46 -22.12 20.38 -11.18
N ILE A 47 -22.26 19.70 -10.04
CA ILE A 47 -23.08 18.49 -9.94
C ILE A 47 -24.54 18.79 -10.23
N GLY A 48 -25.07 19.92 -9.73
CA GLY A 48 -26.41 20.38 -10.06
C GLY A 48 -26.61 20.54 -11.58
N ILE A 49 -25.69 21.21 -12.27
CA ILE A 49 -25.73 21.38 -13.72
C ILE A 49 -25.66 20.02 -14.44
N TYR A 50 -24.75 19.15 -14.01
CA TYR A 50 -24.57 17.81 -14.59
C TYR A 50 -25.84 16.96 -14.49
N LEU A 51 -26.50 16.93 -13.33
CA LEU A 51 -27.70 16.12 -13.10
C LEU A 51 -28.90 16.65 -13.89
N HIS A 52 -29.08 17.97 -13.99
CA HIS A 52 -30.12 18.55 -14.85
C HIS A 52 -29.86 18.21 -16.32
N GLY A 53 -28.63 18.39 -16.80
CA GLY A 53 -28.25 18.03 -18.16
C GLY A 53 -28.40 16.52 -18.44
N LEU A 54 -28.17 15.67 -17.45
CA LEU A 54 -28.40 14.22 -17.56
C LEU A 54 -29.89 13.91 -17.81
N LEU A 55 -30.79 14.53 -17.05
CA LEU A 55 -32.25 14.35 -17.19
C LEU A 55 -32.75 14.86 -18.54
N ASP A 56 -32.21 15.99 -19.02
CA ASP A 56 -32.58 16.58 -20.31
C ASP A 56 -32.11 15.73 -21.51
N LEU A 57 -30.86 15.24 -21.45
CA LEU A 57 -30.23 14.48 -22.55
C LEU A 57 -30.72 13.04 -22.65
N PHE A 58 -31.12 12.47 -21.52
CA PHE A 58 -31.63 11.10 -21.41
C PHE A 58 -33.05 11.10 -20.87
N LYS A 59 -33.99 11.54 -21.72
CA LYS A 59 -35.43 11.48 -21.43
C LYS A 59 -35.83 10.06 -21.01
N GLY A 60 -36.25 9.91 -19.75
CA GLY A 60 -36.66 8.63 -19.16
C GLY A 60 -35.56 7.85 -18.42
N ALA A 61 -34.36 8.42 -18.28
CA ALA A 61 -33.34 7.81 -17.42
C ALA A 61 -33.73 7.88 -15.94
N SER A 62 -33.50 6.78 -15.23
CA SER A 62 -33.65 6.72 -13.78
C SER A 62 -32.40 7.23 -13.09
N VAL A 63 -32.59 8.09 -12.09
CA VAL A 63 -31.52 8.54 -11.19
C VAL A 63 -31.03 7.35 -10.37
N HIS A 64 -29.86 6.82 -10.74
CA HIS A 64 -29.21 5.75 -9.99
C HIS A 64 -28.72 6.21 -8.61
N SER A 65 -28.53 5.25 -7.70
CA SER A 65 -27.95 5.49 -6.37
C SER A 65 -26.60 6.22 -6.43
N THR A 66 -25.78 5.97 -7.46
CA THR A 66 -24.52 6.69 -7.67
C THR A 66 -24.74 8.20 -7.90
N HIS A 67 -25.78 8.60 -8.61
CA HIS A 67 -26.11 10.02 -8.80
C HIS A 67 -26.58 10.66 -7.51
N HIS A 68 -27.31 9.92 -6.67
CA HIS A 68 -27.66 10.38 -5.33
C HIS A 68 -26.42 10.51 -4.43
N ALA A 69 -25.50 9.55 -4.49
CA ALA A 69 -24.25 9.63 -3.75
C ALA A 69 -23.41 10.85 -4.13
N LEU A 70 -23.39 11.25 -5.42
CA LEU A 70 -22.71 12.46 -5.88
C LEU A 70 -23.23 13.74 -5.21
N LEU A 71 -24.53 13.82 -4.91
CA LEU A 71 -25.11 14.98 -4.23
C LEU A 71 -24.57 15.15 -2.80
N HIS A 72 -24.23 14.05 -2.14
CA HIS A 72 -23.71 14.06 -0.76
C HIS A 72 -22.21 14.29 -0.66
N VAL A 73 -21.49 14.31 -1.79
CA VAL A 73 -20.03 14.49 -1.75
C VAL A 73 -19.67 15.89 -1.24
N GLY A 74 -20.48 16.92 -1.50
CA GLY A 74 -20.30 18.26 -0.93
C GLY A 74 -20.33 18.26 0.59
N GLU A 75 -21.39 17.70 1.18
CA GLU A 75 -21.54 17.50 2.63
C GLU A 75 -20.36 16.71 3.22
N PHE A 76 -19.96 15.60 2.57
CA PHE A 76 -18.82 14.83 3.03
C PHE A 76 -17.49 15.59 2.94
N MET A 77 -17.34 16.48 1.96
CA MET A 77 -16.16 17.33 1.85
C MET A 77 -16.12 18.35 3.00
N GLU A 78 -17.26 18.92 3.39
CA GLU A 78 -17.37 19.85 4.51
C GLU A 78 -17.08 19.17 5.86
N GLU A 79 -17.70 18.02 6.13
CA GLU A 79 -17.60 17.35 7.43
C GLU A 79 -16.26 16.65 7.66
N MET A 80 -15.73 16.00 6.62
CA MET A 80 -14.63 15.06 6.76
C MET A 80 -13.39 15.48 5.97
N GLY A 81 -13.45 16.58 5.21
CA GLY A 81 -12.37 17.10 4.40
C GLY A 81 -12.23 16.43 3.01
N PRO A 82 -11.12 16.67 2.30
CA PRO A 82 -10.93 16.22 0.92
C PRO A 82 -11.05 14.70 0.73
N ASN A 83 -11.68 14.28 -0.37
CA ASN A 83 -11.96 12.86 -0.68
C ASN A 83 -10.68 12.02 -0.81
N HIS A 84 -9.54 12.63 -1.18
CA HIS A 84 -8.27 11.91 -1.36
C HIS A 84 -7.90 11.02 -0.16
N CYS A 85 -8.19 11.42 1.08
CA CYS A 85 -7.85 10.60 2.25
C CYS A 85 -8.90 9.57 2.66
N ARG A 86 -10.08 9.61 2.06
CA ARG A 86 -11.14 8.61 2.28
C ARG A 86 -11.39 7.73 1.07
N ASN A 87 -10.66 7.93 -0.02
CA ASN A 87 -10.83 7.10 -1.21
C ASN A 87 -10.43 5.64 -0.93
N ALA A 88 -11.12 4.72 -1.62
CA ALA A 88 -10.86 3.30 -1.49
C ALA A 88 -9.48 2.89 -2.01
N SER A 89 -8.79 3.74 -2.77
CA SER A 89 -7.52 3.37 -3.41
C SER A 89 -6.45 2.92 -2.40
N ALA A 90 -6.40 3.54 -1.22
CA ALA A 90 -5.47 3.13 -0.17
C ALA A 90 -5.84 1.77 0.42
N GLN A 91 -7.14 1.53 0.61
CA GLN A 91 -7.68 0.28 1.11
C GLN A 91 -7.46 -0.85 0.08
N GLU A 92 -7.69 -0.60 -1.21
CA GLU A 92 -7.46 -1.56 -2.30
C GLU A 92 -6.00 -1.97 -2.40
N ARG A 93 -5.05 -1.02 -2.28
CA ARG A 93 -3.62 -1.34 -2.21
C ARG A 93 -3.30 -2.25 -1.01
N TYR A 94 -3.96 -2.02 0.11
CA TYR A 94 -3.76 -2.83 1.30
C TYR A 94 -4.40 -4.22 1.17
N ILE A 95 -5.59 -4.32 0.55
CA ILE A 95 -6.23 -5.60 0.22
C ILE A 95 -5.33 -6.42 -0.71
N LEU A 96 -4.76 -5.81 -1.76
CA LEU A 96 -3.83 -6.49 -2.64
C LEU A 96 -2.61 -7.00 -1.86
N PHE A 97 -2.01 -6.15 -1.02
CA PHE A 97 -0.90 -6.55 -0.15
C PHE A 97 -1.25 -7.75 0.73
N MET A 98 -2.46 -7.78 1.32
CA MET A 98 -2.93 -8.93 2.10
C MET A 98 -3.10 -10.19 1.26
N GLN A 99 -3.65 -10.06 0.05
CA GLN A 99 -3.85 -11.18 -0.88
C GLN A 99 -2.54 -11.79 -1.37
N GLU A 100 -1.46 -11.00 -1.44
CA GLU A 100 -0.12 -11.46 -1.80
C GLU A 100 0.61 -12.17 -0.64
N GLN A 101 0.11 -12.07 0.60
CA GLN A 101 0.72 -12.78 1.73
C GLN A 101 0.45 -14.28 1.61
N ASN A 102 1.50 -15.07 1.81
CA ASN A 102 1.38 -16.52 1.83
C ASN A 102 0.76 -16.96 3.18
N VAL A 103 -0.56 -17.07 3.22
CA VAL A 103 -1.29 -17.54 4.39
C VAL A 103 -1.36 -19.07 4.38
N ASN A 104 -1.33 -19.69 5.57
CA ASN A 104 -1.41 -21.13 5.72
C ASN A 104 -2.79 -21.74 5.35
N MET A 105 -3.76 -20.90 4.93
CA MET A 105 -5.15 -21.24 4.59
C MET A 105 -5.90 -22.02 5.69
N LYS A 106 -5.41 -21.97 6.93
CA LYS A 106 -6.03 -22.62 8.09
C LYS A 106 -6.86 -21.59 8.86
N PHE A 107 -8.18 -21.72 8.78
CA PHE A 107 -9.10 -20.91 9.57
C PHE A 107 -8.79 -21.05 11.07
N GLY A 108 -8.72 -19.91 11.79
CA GLY A 108 -8.33 -19.85 13.21
C GLY A 108 -6.84 -19.65 13.45
N GLU A 109 -5.98 -19.93 12.46
CA GLU A 109 -4.54 -19.61 12.49
C GLU A 109 -4.17 -18.52 11.47
N LEU A 110 -5.10 -18.16 10.59
CA LEU A 110 -4.88 -17.24 9.46
C LEU A 110 -4.53 -15.85 9.96
N GLU A 111 -5.28 -15.33 10.92
CA GLU A 111 -5.07 -13.99 11.50
C GLU A 111 -3.71 -13.90 12.19
N SER A 112 -3.32 -14.95 12.92
CA SER A 112 -2.01 -15.04 13.57
C SER A 112 -0.88 -15.10 12.53
N THR A 113 -1.01 -15.96 11.51
CA THR A 113 -0.02 -16.10 10.43
C THR A 113 0.17 -14.78 9.67
N GLN A 114 -0.94 -14.12 9.34
CA GLN A 114 -0.93 -12.84 8.66
C GLN A 114 -0.29 -11.74 9.53
N MET A 115 -0.63 -11.70 10.82
CA MET A 115 -0.04 -10.74 11.76
C MET A 115 1.48 -10.97 11.93
N HIS A 116 1.93 -12.22 12.02
CA HIS A 116 3.35 -12.56 12.07
C HIS A 116 4.08 -12.13 10.79
N SER A 117 3.56 -12.46 9.61
CA SER A 117 4.15 -12.06 8.32
C SER A 117 4.25 -10.54 8.17
N CYS A 118 3.20 -9.81 8.55
CA CYS A 118 3.20 -8.34 8.54
C CYS A 118 4.25 -7.76 9.49
N ASN A 119 4.37 -8.31 10.71
CA ASN A 119 5.33 -7.83 11.71
C ASN A 119 6.78 -8.11 11.28
N GLU A 120 7.06 -9.31 10.76
CA GLU A 120 8.38 -9.66 10.23
C GLU A 120 8.76 -8.78 9.05
N THR A 121 7.82 -8.53 8.14
CA THR A 121 8.01 -7.64 6.99
C THR A 121 8.28 -6.20 7.44
N ALA A 122 7.54 -5.69 8.42
CA ALA A 122 7.75 -4.34 8.96
C ALA A 122 9.12 -4.20 9.65
N ASN A 123 9.54 -5.20 10.43
CA ASN A 123 10.84 -5.22 11.07
C ASN A 123 11.98 -5.26 10.03
N LEU A 124 11.83 -6.06 8.98
CA LEU A 124 12.79 -6.10 7.88
C LEU A 124 12.91 -4.74 7.19
N TYR A 125 11.78 -4.09 6.88
CA TYR A 125 11.81 -2.74 6.30
C TYR A 125 12.48 -1.73 7.23
N GLY A 126 12.20 -1.77 8.53
CA GLY A 126 12.85 -0.91 9.53
C GLY A 126 14.37 -1.12 9.58
N LEU A 127 14.82 -2.37 9.48
CA LEU A 127 16.24 -2.71 9.44
C LEU A 127 16.90 -2.21 8.15
N MET A 128 16.25 -2.39 7.00
CA MET A 128 16.73 -1.90 5.70
C MET A 128 16.75 -0.37 5.58
N ASP A 129 15.87 0.34 6.29
CA ASP A 129 15.91 1.81 6.33
C ASP A 129 17.03 2.32 7.24
N SER A 130 17.30 1.60 8.33
CA SER A 130 18.33 1.95 9.32
C SER A 130 19.75 1.64 8.85
N ASP A 131 19.97 0.56 8.10
CA ASP A 131 21.30 0.12 7.61
C ASP A 131 21.40 0.22 6.08
N LYS A 132 22.17 1.21 5.60
CA LYS A 132 22.37 1.48 4.17
C LYS A 132 23.14 0.37 3.45
N ASP A 133 24.06 -0.31 4.14
CA ASP A 133 24.89 -1.38 3.56
C ASP A 133 24.05 -2.64 3.38
N LEU A 134 23.15 -2.92 4.35
CA LEU A 134 22.17 -3.98 4.23
C LEU A 134 21.23 -3.73 3.05
N ARG A 135 20.71 -2.52 2.92
CA ARG A 135 19.82 -2.13 1.81
C ARG A 135 20.46 -2.32 0.44
N ALA A 136 21.77 -2.09 0.31
CA ALA A 136 22.51 -2.32 -0.93
C ALA A 136 22.73 -3.82 -1.23
N THR A 137 22.84 -4.65 -0.20
CA THR A 137 23.19 -6.07 -0.33
C THR A 137 21.98 -6.97 -0.57
N VAL A 138 20.86 -6.69 0.11
CA VAL A 138 19.63 -7.50 0.07
C VAL A 138 19.11 -7.78 -1.35
N PRO A 139 19.06 -6.82 -2.30
CA PRO A 139 18.57 -7.09 -3.65
C PRO A 139 19.37 -8.17 -4.39
N ASN A 140 20.69 -8.22 -4.18
CA ASN A 140 21.54 -9.25 -4.79
C ASN A 140 21.26 -10.63 -4.19
N GLN A 141 21.08 -10.70 -2.86
CA GLN A 141 20.73 -11.95 -2.17
C GLN A 141 19.34 -12.44 -2.58
N VAL A 142 18.35 -11.56 -2.65
CA VAL A 142 17.00 -11.89 -3.13
C VAL A 142 17.06 -12.40 -4.57
N LYS A 143 17.84 -11.76 -5.44
CA LYS A 143 18.03 -12.22 -6.83
C LYS A 143 18.65 -13.63 -6.89
N SER A 144 19.66 -13.91 -6.06
CA SER A 144 20.24 -15.25 -5.95
C SER A 144 19.23 -16.27 -5.42
N LEU A 145 18.44 -15.90 -4.41
CA LEU A 145 17.39 -16.75 -3.85
C LEU A 145 16.31 -17.04 -4.90
N CYS A 146 15.80 -16.02 -5.59
CA CYS A 146 14.84 -16.19 -6.68
C CYS A 146 15.40 -17.06 -7.81
N ALA A 147 16.68 -16.92 -8.17
CA ALA A 147 17.31 -17.76 -9.19
C ALA A 147 17.44 -19.24 -8.76
N ILE A 148 17.51 -19.49 -7.46
CA ILE A 148 17.49 -20.83 -6.87
C ILE A 148 16.06 -21.37 -6.82
N THR A 149 15.09 -20.58 -6.33
CA THR A 149 13.70 -21.03 -6.10
C THR A 149 12.83 -21.08 -7.36
N SER A 150 13.18 -20.33 -8.41
CA SER A 150 12.50 -20.37 -9.72
C SER A 150 12.78 -21.66 -10.50
N LYS A 151 13.80 -22.41 -10.09
CA LYS A 151 14.00 -23.78 -10.57
C LYS A 151 13.12 -24.67 -9.70
N ASP A 152 12.13 -25.32 -10.31
CA ASP A 152 11.30 -26.30 -9.62
C ASP A 152 12.12 -27.56 -9.33
N ASP A 153 12.92 -27.49 -8.27
CA ASP A 153 13.79 -28.55 -7.77
C ASP A 153 13.08 -29.36 -6.66
N ARG A 154 11.76 -29.21 -6.48
CA ARG A 154 10.98 -29.93 -5.45
C ARG A 154 11.16 -31.44 -5.63
N GLY A 155 11.50 -32.14 -4.53
CA GLY A 155 11.81 -33.57 -4.56
C GLY A 155 13.23 -33.94 -5.00
N THR A 156 14.10 -32.95 -5.29
CA THR A 156 15.53 -33.19 -5.55
C THR A 156 16.38 -33.04 -4.29
N LYS A 157 17.56 -33.68 -4.27
CA LYS A 157 18.55 -33.51 -3.19
C LYS A 157 18.99 -32.06 -3.01
N LYS A 158 18.94 -31.24 -4.07
CA LYS A 158 19.31 -29.82 -4.02
C LYS A 158 18.28 -29.01 -3.22
N ALA A 159 16.98 -29.23 -3.44
CA ALA A 159 15.94 -28.62 -2.62
C ALA A 159 16.09 -29.00 -1.14
N ASN A 160 16.41 -30.27 -0.85
CA ASN A 160 16.66 -30.71 0.53
C ASN A 160 17.88 -30.05 1.18
N LEU A 161 18.92 -29.67 0.41
CA LEU A 161 20.12 -28.99 0.93
C LEU A 161 19.88 -27.50 1.23
N ILE A 162 18.87 -26.90 0.61
CA ILE A 162 18.56 -25.46 0.70
C ILE A 162 17.41 -25.22 1.69
N ASP A 163 16.69 -26.28 2.07
CA ASP A 163 15.65 -26.23 3.11
C ASP A 163 16.26 -25.90 4.48
N CYS A 164 15.94 -24.72 4.99
CA CYS A 164 16.39 -24.23 6.29
C CYS A 164 15.86 -25.03 7.48
N ASN A 165 14.82 -25.85 7.27
CA ASN A 165 14.26 -26.74 8.29
C ASN A 165 14.83 -28.16 8.22
N ASN A 166 15.63 -28.48 7.20
CA ASN A 166 16.25 -29.79 7.07
C ASN A 166 17.51 -29.91 7.93
N THR A 167 17.31 -30.20 9.22
CA THR A 167 18.38 -30.43 10.20
C THR A 167 19.29 -31.61 9.86
N ALA A 168 18.84 -32.55 9.02
CA ALA A 168 19.67 -33.66 8.53
C ALA A 168 20.69 -33.21 7.47
N ALA A 169 20.40 -32.19 6.67
CA ALA A 169 21.36 -31.58 5.75
C ALA A 169 22.43 -30.76 6.51
N LEU A 170 22.04 -30.10 7.61
CA LEU A 170 22.97 -29.45 8.54
C LEU A 170 23.87 -30.45 9.28
N GLY A 171 23.37 -31.66 9.57
CA GLY A 171 24.14 -32.73 10.21
C GLY A 171 25.18 -33.41 9.30
N ALA A 172 25.04 -33.30 7.98
CA ALA A 172 25.98 -33.86 7.00
C ALA A 172 26.92 -32.80 6.39
N ALA A 173 26.70 -31.52 6.67
CA ALA A 173 27.67 -30.48 6.36
C ALA A 173 28.88 -30.66 7.29
N GLU A 174 30.10 -30.70 6.74
CA GLU A 174 31.29 -30.53 7.57
C GLU A 174 31.15 -29.20 8.32
N LEU A 175 30.94 -29.28 9.64
CA LEU A 175 31.13 -28.14 10.52
C LEU A 175 32.54 -27.64 10.29
N ARG A 176 32.68 -26.60 9.47
CA ARG A 176 33.89 -25.77 9.52
C ARG A 176 33.87 -25.13 10.89
N PHE A 177 34.59 -25.75 11.82
CA PHE A 177 34.99 -25.09 13.04
C PHE A 177 35.77 -23.86 12.61
N ILE A 178 35.11 -22.70 12.71
CA ILE A 178 35.78 -21.41 12.65
C ILE A 178 36.81 -21.46 13.80
N PRO A 179 38.12 -21.36 13.52
CA PRO A 179 39.13 -21.38 14.55
C PRO A 179 38.80 -20.35 15.63
N ASN A 180 39.09 -20.64 16.89
CA ASN A 180 38.77 -19.72 18.01
C ASN A 180 39.30 -18.28 17.79
N SER A 181 40.36 -18.13 17.00
CA SER A 181 40.89 -16.83 16.57
C SER A 181 39.93 -16.05 15.66
N GLU A 182 39.30 -16.72 14.70
CA GLU A 182 38.31 -16.12 13.80
C GLU A 182 36.97 -15.91 14.51
N MET A 183 36.59 -16.80 15.44
CA MET A 183 35.40 -16.59 16.30
C MET A 183 35.57 -15.38 17.21
N ALA A 184 36.75 -15.18 17.80
CA ALA A 184 37.04 -14.00 18.59
C ALA A 184 37.01 -12.71 17.74
N GLU A 185 37.42 -12.79 16.48
CA GLU A 185 37.37 -11.67 15.54
C GLU A 185 35.92 -11.35 15.14
N ILE A 186 35.11 -12.36 14.84
CA ILE A 186 33.67 -12.21 14.56
C ILE A 186 32.93 -11.69 15.79
N GLU A 187 33.22 -12.23 16.97
CA GLU A 187 32.63 -11.78 18.23
C GLU A 187 33.03 -10.33 18.53
N LEU A 188 34.28 -9.94 18.25
CA LEU A 188 34.73 -8.56 18.36
C LEU A 188 34.03 -7.65 17.33
N ILE A 189 33.82 -8.11 16.09
CA ILE A 189 33.09 -7.37 15.05
C ILE A 189 31.64 -7.18 15.44
N VAL A 190 30.98 -8.24 15.93
CA VAL A 190 29.59 -8.21 16.41
C VAL A 190 29.51 -7.30 17.64
N GLN A 191 30.33 -7.51 18.67
CA GLN A 191 30.34 -6.67 19.85
C GLN A 191 30.70 -5.21 19.55
N ASN A 192 31.59 -4.93 18.59
CA ASN A 192 31.89 -3.56 18.16
C ASN A 192 30.74 -2.95 17.36
N ARG A 193 30.04 -3.74 16.52
CA ARG A 193 28.86 -3.28 15.77
C ARG A 193 27.65 -3.01 16.69
N PHE A 194 27.59 -3.69 17.84
CA PHE A 194 26.54 -3.51 18.86
C PHE A 194 27.02 -2.72 20.11
N LYS A 195 28.27 -2.25 20.16
CA LYS A 195 28.85 -1.45 21.27
C LYS A 195 28.27 -0.04 21.23
N GLY A 196 27.13 0.13 21.87
CA GLY A 196 26.40 1.40 21.92
C GLY A 196 24.90 1.19 22.08
N ILE A 197 24.41 -0.01 21.76
CA ILE A 197 23.04 -0.44 22.02
C ILE A 197 23.01 -0.92 23.48
N LYS A 198 22.89 0.03 24.41
CA LYS A 198 22.96 -0.19 25.87
C LYS A 198 21.80 -1.00 26.46
N GLU A 199 20.76 -1.21 25.67
CA GLU A 199 19.72 -2.18 25.95
C GLU A 199 19.63 -3.04 24.70
N LEU A 200 19.78 -4.37 24.82
CA LEU A 200 19.00 -5.23 23.93
C LEU A 200 17.57 -4.76 24.16
N VAL A 201 17.09 -3.91 23.26
CA VAL A 201 15.69 -3.54 23.21
C VAL A 201 15.02 -4.90 23.04
N ARG A 202 14.48 -5.43 24.15
CA ARG A 202 13.30 -6.26 24.07
C ARG A 202 12.35 -5.37 23.30
N ILE A 203 12.29 -5.60 22.00
CA ILE A 203 11.28 -5.01 21.15
C ILE A 203 10.01 -5.60 21.75
N ASP A 204 9.39 -4.85 22.65
CA ASP A 204 8.02 -5.11 23.00
C ASP A 204 7.22 -4.82 21.73
N ILE A 205 6.62 -5.88 21.22
CA ILE A 205 6.15 -6.08 19.84
C ILE A 205 4.99 -5.14 19.47
N GLN A 206 4.53 -4.27 20.38
CA GLN A 206 3.38 -3.38 20.14
C GLN A 206 3.70 -1.88 20.09
N SER A 207 4.83 -1.40 20.63
CA SER A 207 4.97 0.01 21.00
C SER A 207 5.61 0.91 19.94
N TYR A 208 6.33 0.36 18.94
CA TYR A 208 6.89 1.17 17.85
C TYR A 208 5.93 1.35 16.66
N PHE A 209 5.05 0.37 16.43
CA PHE A 209 4.10 0.39 15.30
C PHE A 209 2.93 1.37 15.52
N LEU A 210 2.44 1.50 16.75
CA LEU A 210 1.45 2.53 17.13
C LEU A 210 1.99 3.96 16.99
N LYS A 211 3.29 4.17 17.18
CA LYS A 211 3.89 5.51 17.15
C LYS A 211 4.09 6.04 15.72
N GLN A 212 4.31 5.18 14.72
CA GLN A 212 4.48 5.63 13.33
C GLN A 212 3.17 5.71 12.53
N MET A 213 2.15 4.92 12.85
CA MET A 213 0.80 5.17 12.29
C MET A 213 0.25 6.55 12.69
N ALA A 214 0.67 7.08 13.85
CA ALA A 214 0.26 8.38 14.35
C ALA A 214 1.06 9.59 13.80
N ILE A 215 2.27 9.40 13.25
CA ILE A 215 3.18 10.51 12.89
C ILE A 215 3.16 10.84 11.38
N ARG A 216 2.55 10.00 10.54
CA ARG A 216 2.35 10.30 9.10
C ARG A 216 0.89 10.24 8.64
N GLY A 217 -0.06 10.16 9.57
CA GLY A 217 -1.44 10.52 9.30
C GLY A 217 -1.52 12.00 8.93
N VAL A 218 -2.03 12.29 7.74
CA VAL A 218 -2.13 13.62 7.13
C VAL A 218 -2.72 14.63 8.13
N THR A 219 -1.94 15.64 8.51
CA THR A 219 -2.42 16.76 9.32
C THR A 219 -3.27 17.66 8.42
N TYR A 220 -4.57 17.72 8.67
CA TYR A 220 -5.45 18.74 8.12
C TYR A 220 -5.55 19.90 9.10
N THR A 221 -5.08 21.07 8.68
CA THR A 221 -5.42 22.32 9.34
C THR A 221 -6.47 23.04 8.52
N ILE A 222 -7.65 23.24 9.11
CA ILE A 222 -8.66 24.17 8.59
C ILE A 222 -8.11 25.58 8.84
N ARG A 223 -7.84 26.32 7.77
CA ARG A 223 -7.56 27.76 7.87
C ARG A 223 -8.91 28.49 7.95
N SER A 224 -9.20 29.04 9.12
CA SER A 224 -10.21 30.10 9.32
C SER A 224 -9.72 31.42 8.74
#